data_AF-A0A7S0AZM4-F1
#
_entry.id   AF-A0A7S0AZM4-F1
#
_cell.length_a   1.000
_cell.length_b   1.000
_cell.length_c   1.000
_cell.angle_alpha   90.00
_cell.angle_beta   90.00
_cell.angle_gamma   90.00
#
_symmetry.space_group_name_H-M   'P 1'
#
loop_
_entity.id
_entity.type
_entity.pdbx_description
1 polymer ?
#
loop_
_entity_poly.entity_id
_entity_poly.type
_entity_poly.pdbx_seq_one_letter_code
_entity_poly.pdbx_strand_id
1 'polypeptide(L)'
;RPLLLNRGFKDSERNIGSIGHPELCGRQCNFVSRDPACVEGAACRRCHLCGKEKQTTDKQIRRMLARMALGSRLAVCVPVLRQRARLANFEEQAAPLLALLECEAQTWSAGVDAGVPYEE
;
A
#
# COMPACT_ATOMS: atom_id res chain seq x y z
N ARG A 1 -26.70 -2.83 29.19
CA ARG A 1 -25.28 -3.28 29.27
C ARG A 1 -24.47 -2.41 28.29
N PRO A 2 -23.91 -1.28 28.72
CA PRO A 2 -23.14 -0.42 27.82
C PRO A 2 -21.77 -1.04 27.60
N LEU A 3 -21.35 -1.07 26.34
CA LEU A 3 -20.04 -1.55 25.89
C LEU A 3 -18.95 -0.66 26.52
N LEU A 4 -18.00 -1.32 27.16
CA LEU A 4 -16.81 -0.71 27.75
C LEU A 4 -16.03 0.04 26.66
N LEU A 5 -16.14 1.37 26.63
CA LEU A 5 -15.21 2.22 25.89
C LEU A 5 -13.82 2.01 26.52
N ASN A 6 -12.97 1.29 25.81
CA ASN A 6 -11.61 1.03 26.21
C ASN A 6 -10.84 2.33 26.44
N ARG A 7 -10.48 2.54 27.71
CA ARG A 7 -9.28 3.21 28.24
C ARG A 7 -8.42 3.96 27.20
N GLY A 8 -8.54 5.29 27.20
CA GLY A 8 -7.38 6.19 27.14
C GLY A 8 -6.73 6.43 25.78
N PHE A 9 -7.49 6.79 24.74
CA PHE A 9 -6.94 7.52 23.60
C PHE A 9 -7.16 9.01 23.85
N LYS A 10 -6.19 9.71 24.46
CA LYS A 10 -6.23 11.17 24.53
C LYS A 10 -6.28 11.66 23.09
N ASP A 11 -7.35 12.35 22.74
CA ASP A 11 -7.64 12.87 21.41
C ASP A 11 -6.38 13.43 20.77
N SER A 12 -5.93 12.73 19.74
CA SER A 12 -4.92 13.19 18.82
C SER A 12 -5.45 14.47 18.16
N GLU A 13 -5.03 15.62 18.68
CA GLU A 13 -5.54 16.94 18.35
C GLU A 13 -5.63 17.16 16.83
N ARG A 14 -6.75 17.72 16.35
CA ARG A 14 -6.92 18.07 14.93
C ARG A 14 -5.77 18.96 14.48
N ASN A 15 -5.19 18.63 13.33
CA ASN A 15 -4.07 19.35 12.75
C ASN A 15 -4.27 19.58 11.25
N ILE A 16 -3.33 20.27 10.60
CA ILE A 16 -3.36 20.51 9.14
C ILE A 16 -3.47 19.19 8.37
N GLY A 17 -2.73 18.16 8.78
CA GLY A 17 -2.78 16.84 8.15
C GLY A 17 -4.13 16.12 8.27
N SER A 18 -5.01 16.55 9.17
CA SER A 18 -6.33 15.93 9.42
C SER A 18 -7.43 16.48 8.51
N ILE A 19 -7.16 17.54 7.74
CA ILE A 19 -8.12 18.10 6.77
C ILE A 19 -8.47 17.01 5.74
N GLY A 20 -9.75 16.67 5.62
CA GLY A 20 -10.25 15.60 4.74
C GLY A 20 -10.35 14.21 5.38
N HIS A 21 -10.12 14.06 6.68
CA HIS A 21 -10.32 12.77 7.38
C HIS A 21 -11.80 12.35 7.30
N PRO A 22 -12.12 11.06 7.09
CA PRO A 22 -11.22 9.89 7.02
C PRO A 22 -10.56 9.65 5.66
N GLU A 23 -11.21 10.03 4.57
CA GLU A 23 -10.85 9.58 3.22
C GLU A 23 -9.62 10.29 2.64
N LEU A 24 -9.62 11.62 2.68
CA LEU A 24 -8.69 12.49 1.95
C LEU A 24 -7.64 13.17 2.83
N CYS A 25 -7.55 12.81 4.11
CA CYS A 25 -6.51 13.35 4.99
C CYS A 25 -5.10 12.91 4.59
N GLY A 26 -4.11 13.65 5.09
CA GLY A 26 -2.71 13.33 4.94
C GLY A 26 -2.33 11.97 5.54
N ARG A 27 -1.12 11.51 5.24
CA ARG A 27 -0.57 10.26 5.80
C ARG A 27 -0.57 10.30 7.33
N GLN A 28 -0.76 9.16 7.99
CA GLN A 28 -0.76 9.06 9.46
C GLN A 28 0.55 9.61 10.07
N CYS A 29 0.43 10.33 11.19
CA CYS A 29 1.58 10.74 11.98
C CYS A 29 2.11 9.58 12.80
N ASN A 30 3.34 9.16 12.52
CA ASN A 30 3.99 8.06 13.24
C ASN A 30 4.31 8.39 14.71
N PHE A 31 4.32 9.68 15.07
CA PHE A 31 4.77 10.17 16.38
C PHE A 31 3.62 10.59 17.31
N VAL A 32 2.38 10.68 16.81
CA VAL A 32 1.24 11.16 17.61
C VAL A 32 0.95 10.30 18.85
N SER A 33 1.26 9.00 18.76
CA SER A 33 1.09 8.04 19.86
C SER A 33 2.42 7.51 20.42
N ARG A 34 3.56 8.15 20.11
CA ARG A 34 4.89 7.77 20.63
C ARG A 34 5.30 8.68 21.78
N ASP A 35 6.31 8.24 22.53
CA ASP A 35 7.06 9.07 23.48
C ASP A 35 8.51 9.22 22.97
N PRO A 36 8.99 10.44 22.67
CA PRO A 36 8.26 11.70 22.73
C PRO A 36 7.15 11.80 21.67
N ALA A 37 6.10 12.54 22.00
CA ALA A 37 4.97 12.81 21.12
C ALA A 37 5.36 13.68 19.91
N CYS A 38 4.43 13.87 18.96
CA CYS A 38 4.67 14.71 17.80
C CYS A 38 5.04 16.15 18.19
N VAL A 39 6.28 16.53 17.89
CA VAL A 39 6.82 17.87 18.17
C VAL A 39 6.19 18.99 17.32
N GLU A 40 5.61 18.65 16.18
CA GLU A 40 5.02 19.61 15.24
C GLU A 40 3.59 20.04 15.66
N GLY A 41 2.94 19.32 16.59
CA GLY A 41 1.60 19.63 17.09
C GLY A 41 0.56 19.90 15.98
N ALA A 42 -0.17 21.01 16.10
CA ALA A 42 -1.19 21.44 15.14
C ALA A 42 -0.64 21.76 13.73
N ALA A 43 0.65 22.10 13.62
CA ALA A 43 1.30 22.39 12.34
C ALA A 43 1.71 21.12 11.58
N CYS A 44 1.61 19.93 12.20
CA CYS A 44 1.99 18.69 11.54
C CYS A 44 1.14 18.43 10.30
N ARG A 45 1.81 18.15 9.17
CA ARG A 45 1.16 17.81 7.89
C ARG A 45 0.74 16.34 7.79
N ARG A 46 1.00 15.55 8.84
CA ARG A 46 0.59 14.15 8.95
C ARG A 46 -0.63 14.04 9.85
N CYS A 47 -1.64 13.29 9.41
CA CYS A 47 -2.90 13.17 10.13
C CYS A 47 -2.70 12.55 11.52
N HIS A 48 -3.17 13.26 12.54
CA HIS A 48 -3.16 12.81 13.93
C HIS A 48 -4.35 11.87 14.21
N LEU A 49 -5.47 12.05 13.51
CA LEU A 49 -6.70 11.27 13.67
C LEU A 49 -6.66 9.87 13.04
N CYS A 50 -5.68 9.59 12.18
CA CYS A 50 -5.55 8.27 11.57
C CYS A 50 -5.07 7.25 12.61
N GLY A 51 -5.89 6.23 12.87
CA GLY A 51 -5.47 5.04 13.61
C GLY A 51 -4.35 4.29 12.89
N LYS A 52 -3.66 3.39 13.60
CA LYS A 52 -2.60 2.49 13.08
C LYS A 52 -3.04 1.65 11.85
N GLU A 53 -4.34 1.63 11.59
CA GLU A 53 -4.98 0.87 10.53
C GLU A 53 -5.08 1.60 9.19
N LYS A 54 -4.83 2.92 9.11
CA LYS A 54 -4.80 3.62 7.81
C LYS A 54 -3.52 3.20 7.09
N GLN A 55 -3.66 2.11 6.35
CA GLN A 55 -2.62 1.54 5.52
C GLN A 55 -2.18 2.62 4.52
N THR A 56 -0.88 2.75 4.29
CA THR A 56 -0.41 3.58 3.19
C THR A 56 -0.99 3.04 1.89
N THR A 57 -1.24 3.90 0.91
CA THR A 57 -1.71 3.49 -0.42
C THR A 57 -0.81 2.41 -0.99
N ASP A 58 0.51 2.50 -0.78
CA ASP A 58 1.48 1.47 -1.16
C ASP A 58 1.23 0.13 -0.47
N LYS A 59 0.90 0.11 0.82
CA LYS A 59 0.57 -1.12 1.56
C LYS A 59 -0.75 -1.73 1.08
N GLN A 60 -1.74 -0.89 0.78
CA GLN A 60 -3.03 -1.35 0.23
C GLN A 60 -2.84 -1.95 -1.16
N ILE A 61 -2.10 -1.28 -2.05
CA ILE A 61 -1.78 -1.76 -3.39
C ILE A 61 -1.00 -3.08 -3.29
N ARG A 62 0.02 -3.17 -2.43
CA ARG A 62 0.77 -4.42 -2.23
C ARG A 62 -0.12 -5.56 -1.77
N ARG A 63 -1.03 -5.31 -0.82
CA ARG A 63 -1.99 -6.31 -0.34
C ARG A 63 -2.99 -6.73 -1.43
N MET A 64 -3.47 -5.78 -2.22
CA MET A 64 -4.34 -6.07 -3.35
C MET A 64 -3.62 -6.96 -4.36
N LEU A 65 -2.41 -6.57 -4.79
CA LEU A 65 -1.58 -7.36 -5.70
C LEU A 65 -1.28 -8.75 -5.13
N ALA A 66 -0.97 -8.87 -3.84
CA ALA A 66 -0.68 -10.15 -3.19
C ALA A 66 -1.85 -11.15 -3.23
N ARG A 67 -3.10 -10.65 -3.26
CA ARG A 67 -4.30 -11.49 -3.39
C ARG A 67 -4.65 -11.86 -4.83
N MET A 68 -3.99 -11.25 -5.81
CA MET A 68 -4.23 -11.54 -7.23
C MET A 68 -3.49 -12.82 -7.64
N ALA A 69 -4.10 -13.60 -8.53
CA ALA A 69 -3.43 -14.70 -9.21
C ALA A 69 -2.11 -14.23 -9.85
N LEU A 70 -1.14 -15.14 -9.99
CA LEU A 70 0.18 -14.81 -10.53
C LEU A 70 0.07 -14.15 -11.91
N GLY A 71 -0.75 -14.72 -12.80
CA GLY A 71 -0.98 -14.15 -14.14
C GLY A 71 -1.48 -12.71 -14.10
N SER A 72 -2.45 -12.41 -13.25
CA SER A 72 -3.00 -11.06 -13.08
C SER A 72 -1.96 -10.08 -12.49
N ARG A 73 -1.11 -10.54 -11.56
CA ARG A 73 0.01 -9.72 -11.06
C ARG A 73 0.99 -9.40 -12.17
N LEU A 74 1.38 -10.39 -12.96
CA LEU A 74 2.31 -10.23 -14.06
C LEU A 74 1.74 -9.31 -15.14
N ALA A 75 0.45 -9.43 -15.48
CA ALA A 75 -0.22 -8.55 -16.42
C ALA A 75 -0.14 -7.07 -16.02
N VAL A 76 -0.19 -6.76 -14.72
CA VAL A 76 -0.02 -5.39 -14.21
C VAL A 76 1.46 -4.97 -14.19
N CYS A 77 2.35 -5.85 -13.76
CA CYS A 77 3.76 -5.52 -13.53
C CYS A 77 4.59 -5.43 -14.83
N VAL A 78 4.33 -6.30 -15.81
CA VAL A 78 5.18 -6.44 -16.99
C VAL A 78 5.28 -5.15 -17.84
N PRO A 79 4.19 -4.40 -18.13
CA PRO A 79 4.29 -3.12 -18.82
C PRO A 79 5.17 -2.11 -18.08
N VAL A 80 5.10 -2.10 -16.74
CA VAL A 80 5.92 -1.23 -15.89
C VAL A 80 7.38 -1.66 -15.94
N LEU A 81 7.67 -2.95 -15.88
CA LEU A 81 9.04 -3.48 -15.96
C LEU A 81 9.69 -3.17 -17.31
N ARG A 82 8.96 -3.33 -18.42
CA ARG A 82 9.42 -2.93 -19.75
C ARG A 82 9.74 -1.44 -19.82
N GLN A 83 8.84 -0.60 -19.32
CA GLN A 83 9.08 0.85 -19.28
C GLN A 83 10.32 1.21 -18.45
N ARG A 84 10.54 0.53 -17.33
CA ARG A 84 11.74 0.73 -16.50
C ARG A 84 13.00 0.28 -17.22
N ALA A 85 12.96 -0.85 -17.93
CA ALA A 85 14.09 -1.33 -18.73
C ALA A 85 14.46 -0.36 -19.85
N ARG A 86 13.45 0.25 -20.52
CA ARG A 86 13.65 1.34 -21.49
C ARG A 86 14.35 2.54 -20.89
N LEU A 87 13.82 3.06 -19.78
CA LEU A 87 14.36 4.25 -19.13
C LEU A 87 15.80 4.06 -18.63
N ALA A 88 16.17 2.82 -18.32
CA ALA A 88 17.51 2.46 -17.90
C ALA A 88 18.38 1.89 -19.05
N ASN A 89 17.91 1.96 -20.30
CA ASN A 89 18.61 1.55 -21.51
C ASN A 89 19.11 0.09 -21.50
N PHE A 90 18.35 -0.83 -20.89
CA PHE A 90 18.68 -2.26 -20.88
C PHE A 90 17.55 -3.18 -21.40
N GLU A 91 16.62 -2.62 -22.18
CA GLU A 91 15.46 -3.38 -22.69
C GLU A 91 15.87 -4.61 -23.51
N GLU A 92 16.90 -4.49 -24.37
CA GLU A 92 17.38 -5.62 -25.18
C GLU A 92 17.88 -6.78 -24.31
N GLN A 93 18.64 -6.49 -23.26
CA GLN A 93 19.14 -7.50 -22.33
C GLN A 93 17.99 -8.09 -21.49
N ALA A 94 16.96 -7.31 -21.19
CA ALA A 94 15.79 -7.75 -20.44
C ALA A 94 14.75 -8.49 -21.30
N ALA A 95 14.81 -8.38 -22.63
CA ALA A 95 13.79 -8.87 -23.55
C ALA A 95 13.45 -10.37 -23.36
N PRO A 96 14.42 -11.29 -23.18
CA PRO A 96 14.11 -12.71 -22.95
C PRO A 96 13.30 -12.93 -21.67
N LEU A 97 13.66 -12.23 -20.59
CA LEU A 97 12.94 -12.32 -19.32
C LEU A 97 11.54 -11.71 -19.43
N LEU A 98 11.41 -10.54 -20.08
CA LEU A 98 10.12 -9.89 -20.27
C LEU A 98 9.17 -10.76 -21.10
N ALA A 99 9.67 -11.42 -22.15
CA ALA A 99 8.87 -12.34 -22.97
C ALA A 99 8.38 -13.57 -22.18
N LEU A 100 9.24 -14.14 -21.32
CA LEU A 100 8.84 -15.23 -20.42
C LEU A 100 7.72 -14.80 -19.46
N LEU A 101 7.83 -13.61 -18.87
CA LEU A 101 6.82 -13.08 -17.96
C LEU A 101 5.50 -12.75 -18.67
N GLU A 102 5.53 -12.34 -19.94
CA GLU A 102 4.33 -12.13 -20.76
C GLU A 102 3.61 -13.43 -21.08
N CYS A 103 4.36 -14.47 -21.44
CA CYS A 103 3.82 -15.80 -21.66
C CYS A 103 3.15 -16.31 -20.38
N GLU A 104 3.83 -16.17 -19.23
CA GLU A 104 3.28 -16.59 -17.93
C GLU A 104 2.07 -15.75 -17.50
N ALA A 105 2.00 -14.47 -17.88
CA ALA A 105 0.81 -13.66 -17.65
C ALA A 105 -0.42 -14.21 -18.41
N GLN A 106 -0.21 -14.78 -19.60
CA GLN A 106 -1.26 -15.29 -20.49
C GLN A 106 -1.71 -16.70 -20.09
N THR A 107 -0.78 -17.61 -19.78
CA THR A 107 -1.08 -19.00 -19.40
C THR A 107 -1.99 -19.09 -18.17
N TRP A 108 -1.86 -18.13 -17.24
CA TRP A 108 -2.66 -18.04 -16.02
C TRP A 108 -3.91 -17.14 -16.13
N SER A 109 -4.16 -16.53 -17.29
CA SER A 109 -5.39 -15.77 -17.54
C SER A 109 -6.58 -16.67 -17.93
N ALA A 110 -6.30 -17.92 -18.31
CA ALA A 110 -7.28 -18.84 -18.91
C ALA A 110 -7.90 -19.86 -17.95
N GLY A 111 -7.47 -19.94 -16.69
CA GLY A 111 -8.17 -20.78 -15.71
C GLY A 111 -7.34 -21.21 -14.49
N VAL A 112 -8.08 -21.39 -13.40
CA VAL A 112 -7.73 -22.02 -12.11
C VAL A 112 -7.05 -21.13 -11.06
N ASP A 113 -7.90 -20.64 -10.15
CA ASP A 113 -7.58 -20.19 -8.81
C ASP A 113 -6.88 -21.30 -8.02
N ALA A 114 -5.55 -21.29 -8.00
CA ALA A 114 -4.80 -21.86 -6.88
C ALA A 114 -4.39 -20.70 -5.98
N GLY A 115 -5.32 -20.25 -5.15
CA GLY A 115 -5.04 -19.31 -4.06
C GLY A 115 -3.97 -19.91 -3.16
N VAL A 116 -2.71 -19.50 -3.35
CA VAL A 116 -1.65 -19.78 -2.40
C VAL A 116 -1.84 -18.83 -1.22
N PRO A 117 -2.14 -19.32 -0.01
CA PRO A 117 -2.26 -18.45 1.15
C PRO A 117 -0.89 -17.82 1.44
N TYR A 118 -0.86 -16.49 1.46
CA TYR A 118 0.26 -15.72 1.99
C TYR A 118 0.11 -15.72 3.51
N GLU A 119 0.86 -16.58 4.22
CA GLU A 119 0.95 -16.51 5.68
C GLU A 119 1.76 -15.26 6.09
N GLU A 120 1.23 -14.52 7.07
CA GLU A 120 1.69 -13.19 7.54
C GLU A 120 3.02 -13.23 8.32
#